data_AF-A0A938AH14-F1
#
_entry.id   AF-A0A938AH14-F1
#
_cell.length_a   1.000
_cell.length_b   1.000
_cell.length_c   1.000
_cell.angle_alpha   90.00
_cell.angle_beta   90.00
_cell.angle_gamma   90.00
#
_symmetry.space_group_name_H-M   'P 1'
#
loop_
_entity.id
_entity.type
_entity.pdbx_description
1 polymer ?
#
loop_
_entity_poly.entity_id
_entity_poly.type
_entity_poly.pdbx_seq_one_letter_code
_entity_poly.pdbx_strand_id
1 'polypeptide(L)'
;MSDSPQLRRRRGFWLHQLAEYFVAFALVSSAAQSADTAVLSVAALAVLVNAATTEGMLGAYRLTTVNVHRFIDICIAGLMFVVAFTFDVASSTSVTLFGAAIVIALLGSGFISRWFRRNTEA
;
A
#
# COMPACT_ATOMS: atom_id res chain seq x y z
N MET A 1 31.70 -0.29 11.24
CA MET A 1 30.97 0.74 10.46
C MET A 1 29.52 0.73 10.94
N SER A 2 29.12 1.65 11.82
CA SER A 2 27.75 1.69 12.32
C SER A 2 26.85 2.35 11.28
N ASP A 3 25.91 1.61 10.71
CA ASP A 3 24.92 2.20 9.81
C ASP A 3 24.22 3.36 10.54
N SER A 4 24.08 4.52 9.88
CA SER A 4 23.32 5.64 10.43
C SER A 4 21.86 5.22 10.67
N PRO A 5 21.15 5.80 11.66
CA PRO A 5 19.77 5.43 11.97
C PRO A 5 18.82 5.46 10.76
N GLN A 6 19.10 6.34 9.80
CA GLN A 6 18.32 6.47 8.57
C GLN A 6 18.51 5.28 7.60
N LEU A 7 19.72 4.70 7.52
CA LEU A 7 19.99 3.51 6.69
C LEU A 7 19.29 2.27 7.24
N ARG A 8 19.22 2.09 8.56
CA ARG A 8 18.43 1.00 9.19
C ARG A 8 16.94 1.12 8.90
N ARG A 9 16.38 2.34 8.94
CA ARG A 9 14.97 2.58 8.58
C ARG A 9 14.69 2.29 7.10
N ARG A 10 15.59 2.66 6.19
CA ARG A 10 15.47 2.35 4.75
C ARG A 10 15.59 0.85 4.45
N ARG A 11 16.49 0.13 5.13
CA ARG A 11 16.69 -1.33 4.96
C ARG A 11 15.48 -2.17 5.40
N GLY A 12 14.70 -1.72 6.39
CA GLY A 12 13.49 -2.43 6.83
C GLY A 12 12.24 -2.17 5.99
N PHE A 13 12.29 -1.21 5.05
CA PHE A 13 11.11 -0.72 4.34
C PHE A 13 10.78 -1.52 3.06
N TRP A 14 11.71 -2.33 2.57
CA TRP A 14 11.51 -3.14 1.35
C TRP A 14 10.33 -4.14 1.45
N LEU A 15 10.05 -4.72 2.62
CA LEU A 15 8.91 -5.62 2.82
C LEU A 15 7.57 -4.91 2.68
N HIS A 16 7.51 -3.63 3.08
CA HIS A 16 6.32 -2.79 2.89
C HIS A 16 6.08 -2.56 1.40
N GLN A 17 7.10 -2.12 0.67
CA GLN A 17 7.01 -1.92 -0.79
C GLN A 17 6.64 -3.21 -1.52
N LEU A 18 7.20 -4.35 -1.11
CA LEU A 18 6.88 -5.64 -1.70
C LEU A 18 5.40 -5.99 -1.49
N ALA A 19 4.87 -5.79 -0.29
CA ALA A 19 3.46 -6.02 0.01
C ALA A 19 2.55 -5.13 -0.84
N GLU A 20 2.91 -3.86 -1.04
CA GLU A 20 2.15 -2.95 -1.89
C GLU A 20 2.15 -3.37 -3.36
N TYR A 21 3.27 -3.85 -3.88
CA TYR A 21 3.31 -4.41 -5.23
C TYR A 21 2.39 -5.61 -5.39
N PHE A 22 2.32 -6.49 -4.38
CA PHE A 22 1.36 -7.60 -4.39
C PHE A 22 -0.09 -7.12 -4.34
N VAL A 23 -0.39 -6.10 -3.54
CA VAL A 23 -1.73 -5.50 -3.50
C VAL A 23 -2.09 -4.87 -4.86
N ALA A 24 -1.18 -4.10 -5.46
CA ALA A 24 -1.37 -3.53 -6.79
C ALA A 24 -1.60 -4.62 -7.84
N PHE A 25 -0.79 -5.68 -7.83
CA PHE A 25 -0.96 -6.82 -8.73
C PHE A 25 -2.32 -7.52 -8.55
N ALA A 26 -2.74 -7.72 -7.31
CA ALA A 26 -4.05 -8.30 -7.01
C ALA A 26 -5.19 -7.41 -7.53
N LEU A 27 -5.10 -6.08 -7.34
CA LEU A 27 -6.09 -5.13 -7.85
C LEU A 27 -6.17 -5.13 -9.38
N VAL A 28 -5.03 -5.16 -10.09
CA VAL A 28 -5.01 -5.30 -11.56
C VAL A 28 -5.64 -6.62 -11.99
N SER A 29 -5.31 -7.72 -11.31
CA SER A 29 -5.86 -9.05 -11.61
C SER A 29 -7.37 -9.11 -11.39
N SER A 30 -7.88 -8.42 -10.36
CA SER A 30 -9.31 -8.25 -10.12
C SER A 30 -9.96 -7.35 -11.18
N ALA A 31 -9.28 -6.28 -11.61
CA ALA A 31 -9.78 -5.37 -12.65
C ALA A 31 -10.06 -6.11 -13.96
N ALA A 32 -9.18 -7.05 -14.35
CA ALA A 32 -9.32 -7.84 -15.57
C ALA A 32 -10.57 -8.73 -15.60
N GLN A 33 -11.21 -8.99 -14.45
CA GLN A 33 -12.37 -9.85 -14.30
C GLN A 33 -13.64 -9.10 -13.86
N SER A 34 -13.55 -7.79 -13.63
CA SER A 34 -14.64 -6.98 -13.09
C SER A 34 -15.24 -6.04 -14.15
N ALA A 35 -16.55 -5.80 -14.07
CA ALA A 35 -17.23 -4.76 -14.83
C ALA A 35 -16.75 -3.36 -14.47
N ASP A 36 -16.27 -3.15 -13.23
CA ASP A 36 -15.72 -1.88 -12.74
C ASP A 36 -14.21 -1.78 -13.00
N THR A 37 -13.76 -2.17 -14.19
CA THR A 37 -12.33 -2.25 -14.55
C THR A 37 -11.61 -0.94 -14.28
N ALA A 38 -12.23 0.20 -14.58
CA ALA A 38 -11.64 1.52 -14.41
C ALA A 38 -11.35 1.83 -12.93
N VAL A 39 -12.30 1.54 -12.04
CA VAL A 39 -12.17 1.83 -10.60
C VAL A 39 -11.01 1.03 -10.00
N LEU A 40 -10.97 -0.27 -10.27
CA LEU A 40 -9.90 -1.14 -9.76
C LEU A 40 -8.54 -0.81 -10.38
N SER A 41 -8.51 -0.43 -11.66
CA SER A 41 -7.27 -0.04 -12.34
C SER A 41 -6.69 1.27 -11.78
N VAL A 42 -7.52 2.26 -11.50
CA VAL A 42 -7.09 3.52 -10.87
C VAL A 42 -6.56 3.26 -9.47
N ALA A 43 -7.25 2.46 -8.67
CA ALA A 43 -6.77 2.07 -7.35
C ALA A 43 -5.43 1.33 -7.41
N ALA A 44 -5.31 0.36 -8.32
CA ALA A 44 -4.08 -0.40 -8.53
C ALA A 44 -2.91 0.51 -8.93
N LEU A 45 -3.16 1.44 -9.85
CA LEU A 45 -2.16 2.38 -10.33
C LEU A 45 -1.73 3.35 -9.22
N ALA A 46 -2.65 3.82 -8.39
CA ALA A 46 -2.32 4.69 -7.25
C ALA A 46 -1.38 3.98 -6.26
N VAL A 47 -1.69 2.74 -5.89
CA VAL A 47 -0.83 1.91 -5.01
C VAL A 47 0.52 1.66 -5.67
N LEU A 48 0.52 1.26 -6.94
CA LEU A 48 1.75 0.94 -7.69
C LEU A 48 2.68 2.14 -7.79
N VAL A 49 2.15 3.30 -8.17
CA VAL A 49 2.93 4.53 -8.30
C VAL A 49 3.50 4.94 -6.95
N ASN A 50 2.69 4.92 -5.88
CA ASN A 50 3.17 5.31 -4.55
C ASN A 50 4.31 4.38 -4.06
N ALA A 51 4.19 3.07 -4.28
CA ALA A 51 5.23 2.10 -3.97
C ALA A 51 6.51 2.35 -4.79
N ALA A 52 6.35 2.61 -6.09
CA ALA A 52 7.44 2.80 -7.05
C ALA A 52 8.20 4.10 -6.85
N THR A 53 7.58 5.17 -6.33
CA THR A 53 8.22 6.48 -6.15
C THR A 53 8.97 6.67 -4.83
N THR A 54 8.90 5.68 -3.93
CA THR A 54 9.41 5.83 -2.57
C THR A 54 10.88 5.46 -2.45
N GLU A 55 11.60 6.16 -1.57
CA GLU A 55 13.03 5.99 -1.25
C GLU A 55 13.41 4.63 -0.58
N GLY A 56 12.75 3.52 -0.95
CA GLY A 56 13.09 2.17 -0.51
C GLY A 56 14.05 1.44 -1.44
N MET A 57 14.33 0.17 -1.13
CA MET A 57 15.19 -0.68 -1.97
C MET A 57 14.50 -1.12 -3.27
N LEU A 58 13.17 -1.23 -3.26
CA LEU A 58 12.36 -1.66 -4.41
C LEU A 58 11.66 -0.49 -5.11
N GLY A 59 12.01 0.76 -4.77
CA GLY A 59 11.52 1.94 -5.47
C GLY A 59 12.21 2.08 -6.83
N ALA A 60 11.43 2.23 -7.89
CA ALA A 60 11.93 2.53 -9.23
C ALA A 60 12.43 3.99 -9.31
N TYR A 61 11.72 4.89 -8.64
CA TYR A 61 12.05 6.31 -8.54
C TYR A 61 12.20 6.67 -7.06
N ARG A 62 13.17 7.51 -6.71
CA ARG A 62 13.45 7.92 -5.32
C ARG A 62 12.96 9.35 -5.10
N LEU A 63 11.67 9.58 -5.33
CA LEU A 63 11.05 10.91 -5.34
C LEU A 63 10.39 11.26 -4.01
N THR A 64 9.85 10.28 -3.29
CA THR A 64 9.09 10.49 -2.06
C THR A 64 9.79 9.91 -0.83
N THR A 65 9.80 10.68 0.25
CA THR A 65 10.30 10.19 1.55
C THR A 65 9.32 9.19 2.16
N VAL A 66 9.82 8.33 3.05
CA VAL A 66 9.01 7.30 3.74
C VAL A 66 7.81 7.90 4.50
N ASN A 67 7.93 9.12 5.02
CA ASN A 67 6.82 9.76 5.74
C ASN A 67 5.71 10.22 4.80
N VAL A 68 6.08 10.78 3.64
CA VAL A 68 5.12 11.22 2.61
C VAL A 68 4.39 10.02 2.02
N HIS A 69 5.13 8.97 1.69
CA HIS A 69 4.54 7.73 1.17
C HIS A 69 3.49 7.13 2.11
N ARG A 70 3.77 7.03 3.42
CA ARG A 70 2.81 6.53 4.42
C ARG A 70 1.55 7.39 4.51
N PHE A 71 1.70 8.71 4.39
CA PHE A 71 0.54 9.59 4.35
C PHE A 71 -0.31 9.31 3.10
N ILE A 72 0.34 9.16 1.94
CA ILE A 72 -0.33 8.80 0.69
C ILE A 72 -1.02 7.44 0.79
N ASP A 73 -0.43 6.43 1.42
CA ASP A 73 -1.08 5.13 1.65
C ASP A 73 -2.39 5.28 2.41
N ILE A 74 -2.39 6.05 3.49
CA ILE A 74 -3.59 6.31 4.30
C ILE A 74 -4.65 7.05 3.47
N CYS A 75 -4.24 8.00 2.64
CA CYS A 75 -5.15 8.68 1.72
C CYS A 75 -5.74 7.71 0.69
N ILE A 76 -4.92 6.86 0.07
CA ILE A 76 -5.37 5.84 -0.91
C ILE A 76 -6.35 4.88 -0.25
N ALA A 77 -6.02 4.34 0.93
CA ALA A 77 -6.90 3.47 1.69
C ALA A 77 -8.23 4.15 2.04
N GLY A 78 -8.20 5.42 2.47
CA GLY A 78 -9.40 6.21 2.74
C GLY A 78 -10.28 6.39 1.50
N LEU A 79 -9.67 6.69 0.35
CA LEU A 79 -10.40 6.78 -0.93
C LEU A 79 -11.02 5.45 -1.33
N MET A 80 -10.28 4.34 -1.26
CA MET A 80 -10.80 3.02 -1.57
C MET A 80 -11.95 2.63 -0.63
N PHE A 81 -11.86 2.97 0.66
CA PHE A 81 -12.93 2.77 1.62
C PHE A 81 -14.17 3.59 1.26
N VAL A 82 -14.01 4.89 0.96
CA VAL A 82 -15.14 5.74 0.54
C VAL A 82 -15.81 5.16 -0.70
N VAL A 83 -15.04 4.78 -1.72
CA VAL A 83 -15.60 4.19 -2.95
C VAL A 83 -16.36 2.90 -2.66
N ALA A 84 -15.79 2.01 -1.83
CA ALA A 84 -16.41 0.72 -1.52
C ALA A 84 -17.80 0.82 -0.87
N PHE A 85 -18.08 1.89 -0.11
CA PHE A 85 -19.33 2.05 0.66
C PHE A 85 -20.28 3.12 0.11
N THR A 86 -19.81 4.07 -0.69
CA THR A 86 -20.63 5.22 -1.12
C THR A 86 -20.96 5.22 -2.61
N PHE A 87 -20.18 4.54 -3.45
CA PHE A 87 -20.41 4.48 -4.88
C PHE A 87 -21.15 3.20 -5.26
N ASP A 88 -21.97 3.28 -6.30
CA ASP A 88 -22.67 2.13 -6.87
C ASP A 88 -21.71 1.34 -7.78
N VAL A 89 -20.95 0.45 -7.15
CA VAL A 89 -20.06 -0.50 -7.83
C VAL A 89 -20.51 -1.93 -7.54
N ALA A 90 -20.10 -2.89 -8.36
CA ALA A 90 -20.45 -4.29 -8.13
C ALA A 90 -19.96 -4.75 -6.74
N SER A 91 -20.74 -5.62 -6.08
CA SER A 91 -20.41 -6.07 -4.72
C SER A 91 -19.03 -6.74 -4.63
N SER A 92 -18.61 -7.43 -5.69
CA SER A 92 -17.25 -7.98 -5.80
C SER A 92 -16.18 -6.87 -5.77
N THR A 93 -16.39 -5.79 -6.53
CA THR A 93 -15.52 -4.60 -6.54
C THR A 93 -15.46 -3.94 -5.16
N SER A 94 -16.60 -3.72 -4.49
CA SER A 94 -16.64 -3.16 -3.14
C SER A 94 -15.85 -3.99 -2.14
N VAL A 95 -16.02 -5.31 -2.16
CA VAL A 95 -15.28 -6.22 -1.26
C VAL A 95 -13.78 -6.18 -1.54
N THR A 96 -13.37 -6.19 -2.81
CA THR A 96 -11.96 -6.07 -3.20
C THR A 96 -11.36 -4.74 -2.74
N LEU A 97 -12.03 -3.61 -2.98
CA LEU A 97 -11.58 -2.29 -2.56
C LEU A 97 -11.49 -2.17 -1.04
N PHE A 98 -12.48 -2.69 -0.32
CA PHE A 98 -12.50 -2.68 1.14
C PHE A 98 -11.36 -3.52 1.73
N GLY A 99 -11.17 -4.75 1.23
CA GLY A 99 -10.07 -5.61 1.67
C GLY A 99 -8.70 -4.98 1.42
N ALA A 100 -8.49 -4.43 0.22
CA ALA A 100 -7.25 -3.74 -0.12
C ALA A 100 -7.04 -2.47 0.71
N ALA A 101 -8.10 -1.68 0.97
CA ALA A 101 -8.03 -0.51 1.83
C ALA A 101 -7.53 -0.84 3.24
N ILE A 102 -8.02 -1.94 3.83
CA ILE A 102 -7.55 -2.41 5.15
C ILE A 102 -6.06 -2.74 5.10
N VAL A 103 -5.63 -3.52 4.10
CA VAL A 103 -4.22 -3.94 3.98
C VAL A 103 -3.31 -2.72 3.82
N ILE A 104 -3.65 -1.79 2.92
CA ILE A 104 -2.87 -0.57 2.69
C ILE A 104 -2.86 0.31 3.96
N ALA A 105 -3.98 0.44 4.69
CA ALA A 105 -4.02 1.20 5.94
C ALA A 105 -3.12 0.59 7.03
N LEU A 106 -3.09 -0.74 7.14
CA LEU A 106 -2.23 -1.46 8.09
C LEU A 106 -0.75 -1.30 7.74
N LEU A 107 -0.43 -1.31 6.46
CA LEU A 107 0.91 -1.03 5.95
C LEU A 107 1.30 0.43 6.26
N GLY A 108 0.52 1.40 5.80
CA GLY A 108 0.79 2.84 5.93
C GLY A 108 0.92 3.31 7.38
N SER A 109 0.11 2.75 8.30
CA SER A 109 0.18 3.06 9.74
C SER A 109 1.44 2.50 10.43
N GLY A 110 2.25 1.69 9.74
CA GLY A 110 3.41 1.01 10.31
C GLY A 110 3.04 0.01 11.41
N PHE A 111 1.79 -0.46 11.45
CA PHE A 111 1.30 -1.42 12.44
C PHE A 111 2.14 -2.70 12.43
N ILE A 112 2.40 -3.25 11.25
CA ILE A 112 3.16 -4.50 11.08
C ILE A 112 4.57 -4.37 11.70
N SER A 113 5.26 -3.26 11.43
CA SER A 113 6.60 -3.01 11.98
C SER A 113 6.62 -2.86 13.51
N ARG A 114 5.53 -2.36 14.10
CA ARG A 114 5.38 -2.22 15.55
C ARG A 114 5.01 -3.55 16.20
N TRP A 115 4.18 -4.35 15.54
CA TRP A 115 3.80 -5.69 16.00
C TRP A 115 4.99 -6.63 16.07
N PHE A 116 5.80 -6.71 15.01
CA PHE A 116 7.00 -7.57 15.02
C PHE A 116 7.98 -7.19 16.12
N ARG A 117 8.26 -5.89 16.29
CA ARG A 117 9.19 -5.41 17.33
C ARG A 117 8.75 -5.80 18.74
N ARG A 118 7.44 -5.70 19.02
CA ARG A 118 6.89 -6.07 20.34
C ARG A 118 7.02 -7.56 20.65
N ASN A 119 6.93 -8.43 19.64
CA ASN A 119 6.94 -9.87 19.84
C ASN A 119 8.36 -10.50 19.79
N THR A 120 9.36 -9.75 19.33
CA THR A 120 10.76 -10.20 19.31
C THR A 120 11.58 -9.73 20.51
N GLU A 121 11.04 -8.83 21.34
CA GLU A 121 11.67 -8.34 22.58
C GLU A 121 11.11 -9.06 23.84
N ALA A 122 10.37 -10.16 23.66
CA ALA A 122 9.88 -11.07 24.69
C ALA A 122 10.58 -12.42 24.58
#